data_AF-A0A2N9MRI1-F1
#
_entry.id   AF-A0A2N9MRI1-F1
#
_cell.length_a   1.000
_cell.length_b   1.000
_cell.length_c   1.000
_cell.angle_alpha   90.00
_cell.angle_beta   90.00
_cell.angle_gamma   90.00
#
_symmetry.space_group_name_H-M   'P 1'
#
loop_
_entity.id
_entity.type
_entity.pdbx_description
1 polymer ?
#
loop_
_entity_poly.entity_id
_entity_poly.type
_entity_poly.pdbx_seq_one_letter_code
_entity_poly.pdbx_strand_id
1 'polypeptide(L)'
;MLTTEDKEDIRRIIAETLLAKSTESSNEEQVHDLRQPLGNNQHLSAIERQVDLAARILNEAAAELVRLRAEHAEAESRVFNEGLTDLTFVNPKTGEARVVEVQANPIVEVTARAMEVFGAREKALRWLNSPVRSLGDQTPLSLLNTPEGVARVQDTLGRVEHGVW
;
A
#
# COMPACT_ATOMS: atom_id res chain seq x y z
N MET A 1 -2.81 50.54 15.34
CA MET A 1 -3.93 50.85 16.26
C MET A 1 -5.22 50.71 15.44
N LEU A 2 -6.10 49.77 15.78
CA LEU A 2 -7.43 49.67 15.14
C LEU A 2 -8.27 50.89 15.51
N THR A 3 -9.01 51.42 14.54
CA THR A 3 -9.87 52.58 14.74
C THR A 3 -11.07 52.20 15.62
N THR A 4 -11.75 53.18 16.20
CA THR A 4 -12.95 52.94 17.02
C THR A 4 -14.06 52.25 16.24
N GLU A 5 -14.10 52.45 14.91
CA GLU A 5 -15.07 51.88 13.98
C GLU A 5 -14.85 50.36 13.80
N ASP A 6 -13.59 49.92 13.65
CA ASP A 6 -13.25 48.49 13.57
C ASP A 6 -13.69 47.71 14.83
N LYS A 7 -13.69 48.36 16.00
CA LYS A 7 -14.10 47.72 17.26
C LYS A 7 -15.61 47.57 17.39
N GLU A 8 -16.40 48.45 16.78
CA GLU A 8 -17.87 48.35 16.81
C GLU A 8 -18.38 47.30 15.82
N ASP A 9 -17.76 47.16 14.65
CA ASP A 9 -18.13 46.09 13.71
C ASP A 9 -17.88 44.69 14.27
N ILE A 10 -16.77 44.50 14.99
CA ILE A 10 -16.49 43.23 15.68
C ILE A 10 -17.54 42.95 16.77
N ARG A 11 -17.98 43.98 17.51
CA ARG A 11 -19.04 43.83 18.52
C ARG A 11 -20.37 43.44 17.90
N ARG A 12 -20.74 44.03 16.76
CA ARG A 12 -21.99 43.72 16.05
C ARG A 12 -22.04 42.25 15.59
N ILE A 13 -20.95 41.77 14.98
CA ILE A 13 -20.88 40.39 14.45
C ILE A 13 -20.99 39.36 15.59
N ILE A 14 -20.34 39.61 16.72
CA ILE A 14 -20.42 38.72 17.89
C ILE A 14 -21.84 38.71 18.47
N ALA A 15 -22.50 39.87 18.55
CA ALA A 15 -23.88 39.97 19.04
C ALA A 15 -24.88 39.23 18.14
N GLU A 16 -24.76 39.36 16.81
CA GLU A 16 -25.60 38.63 15.84
C GLU A 16 -25.40 37.12 15.95
N THR A 17 -24.15 36.68 16.11
CA THR A 17 -23.83 35.25 16.23
C THR A 17 -24.40 34.66 17.53
N LEU A 18 -24.35 35.42 18.63
CA LEU A 18 -24.90 34.98 19.92
C LEU A 18 -26.43 34.99 19.94
N LEU A 19 -27.08 35.94 19.24
CA LEU A 19 -28.53 35.97 19.07
C LEU A 19 -29.04 34.78 18.23
N ALA A 20 -28.37 34.46 17.13
CA ALA A 20 -28.74 33.33 16.26
C ALA A 20 -28.65 31.97 16.98
N LYS A 21 -27.65 31.81 17.86
CA LYS A 21 -27.49 30.57 18.63
C LYS A 21 -28.53 30.40 19.74
N SER A 22 -29.11 31.51 20.23
CA SER A 22 -30.17 31.48 21.24
C SER A 22 -31.55 31.12 20.65
N THR A 23 -31.75 31.31 19.33
CA THR A 23 -33.02 31.00 18.66
C THR A 23 -33.15 29.55 18.19
N GLU A 24 -32.04 28.80 18.05
CA GLU A 24 -32.08 27.38 17.66
C GLU A 24 -32.50 26.46 18.82
N SER A 25 -32.26 26.85 20.08
CA SER A 25 -32.61 26.04 21.25
C SER A 25 -34.11 25.98 21.56
N SER A 26 -34.96 26.82 20.93
CA SER A 26 -36.39 26.92 21.24
C SER A 26 -37.29 26.20 20.23
N ASN A 27 -36.76 25.65 19.13
CA ASN A 27 -37.56 25.04 18.05
C ASN A 27 -37.59 23.50 18.07
N GLU A 28 -37.00 22.85 19.06
CA GLU A 28 -37.00 21.37 19.15
C GLU A 28 -38.26 20.78 19.81
N GLU A 29 -39.11 21.58 20.44
CA GLU A 29 -40.23 21.06 21.26
C GLU A 29 -41.56 20.90 20.50
N GLN A 30 -41.62 21.17 19.18
CA GLN A 30 -42.89 21.26 18.44
C GLN A 30 -43.07 20.26 17.29
N VAL A 31 -42.17 19.29 17.11
CA VAL A 31 -42.30 18.23 16.07
C VAL A 31 -42.82 16.91 16.67
N HIS A 32 -43.81 17.00 17.58
CA HIS A 32 -44.48 15.85 18.18
C HIS A 32 -45.89 15.62 17.60
N ASP A 33 -46.07 15.66 16.28
CA ASP A 33 -47.36 15.22 15.70
C ASP A 33 -47.34 14.78 14.23
N LEU A 34 -46.53 13.78 13.88
CA LEU A 34 -46.73 13.00 12.65
C LEU A 34 -46.41 11.51 12.87
N ARG A 35 -47.11 10.87 13.81
CA ARG A 35 -47.31 9.42 13.79
C ARG A 35 -48.40 9.08 12.78
N GLN A 36 -48.04 8.97 11.50
CA GLN A 36 -48.81 8.11 10.60
C GLN A 36 -48.30 6.67 10.76
N PRO A 37 -49.18 5.65 10.90
CA PRO A 37 -48.74 4.27 10.91
C PRO A 37 -48.31 3.92 9.48
N LEU A 38 -47.00 3.86 9.23
CA LEU A 38 -46.49 3.29 7.99
C LEU A 38 -46.81 1.79 7.99
N GLY A 39 -47.98 1.48 7.42
CA GLY A 39 -48.33 0.13 7.00
C GLY A 39 -47.31 -0.37 5.99
N ASN A 40 -46.98 -1.66 6.10
CA ASN A 40 -46.01 -2.40 5.29
C ASN A 40 -44.51 -2.16 5.57
N ASN A 41 -44.12 -2.31 6.83
CA ASN A 41 -42.72 -2.56 7.22
C ASN A 41 -42.18 -3.93 6.72
N GLN A 42 -42.97 -4.73 6.00
CA GLN A 42 -42.46 -5.95 5.34
C GLN A 42 -41.45 -5.61 4.24
N HIS A 43 -41.68 -4.54 3.47
CA HIS A 43 -40.74 -4.10 2.44
C HIS A 43 -39.47 -3.49 3.05
N LEU A 44 -39.62 -2.68 4.11
CA LEU A 44 -38.48 -2.13 4.85
C LEU A 44 -37.65 -3.22 5.51
N SER A 45 -38.29 -4.18 6.19
CA SER A 45 -37.59 -5.33 6.79
C SER A 45 -36.99 -6.28 5.74
N ALA A 46 -37.54 -6.36 4.54
CA ALA A 46 -36.93 -7.10 3.42
C ALA A 46 -35.66 -6.39 2.95
N ILE A 47 -35.69 -5.07 2.81
CA ILE A 47 -34.51 -4.25 2.47
C ILE A 47 -33.44 -4.37 3.56
N GLU A 48 -33.79 -4.24 4.84
CA GLU A 48 -32.85 -4.38 5.95
C GLU A 48 -32.17 -5.76 5.96
N ARG A 49 -32.93 -6.85 5.77
CA ARG A 49 -32.37 -8.19 5.64
C ARG A 49 -31.45 -8.35 4.43
N GLN A 50 -31.78 -7.71 3.30
CA GLN A 50 -30.93 -7.71 2.12
C GLN A 50 -29.62 -6.94 2.35
N VAL A 51 -29.67 -5.80 3.05
CA VAL A 51 -28.50 -5.03 3.45
C VAL A 51 -27.62 -5.84 4.41
N ASP A 52 -28.22 -6.49 5.41
CA ASP A 52 -27.50 -7.36 6.34
C ASP A 52 -26.83 -8.54 5.63
N LEU A 53 -27.53 -9.17 4.68
CA LEU A 53 -26.98 -10.25 3.87
C LEU A 53 -25.81 -9.75 3.00
N ALA A 54 -25.97 -8.60 2.35
CA ALA A 54 -24.90 -8.00 1.55
C ALA A 54 -23.67 -7.67 2.41
N ALA A 55 -23.86 -7.12 3.62
CA ALA A 55 -22.78 -6.84 4.56
C ALA A 55 -22.05 -8.13 5.00
N ARG A 56 -22.78 -9.22 5.24
CA ARG A 56 -22.19 -10.53 5.57
C ARG A 56 -21.35 -11.08 4.42
N ILE A 57 -21.89 -11.06 3.20
CA ILE A 57 -21.19 -11.53 1.99
C ILE A 57 -19.92 -10.71 1.77
N LEU A 58 -19.99 -9.38 1.92
CA LEU A 58 -18.83 -8.51 1.78
C LEU A 58 -17.77 -8.77 2.85
N ASN A 59 -18.18 -8.99 4.09
CA ASN A 59 -17.25 -9.31 5.18
C ASN A 59 -16.60 -10.68 5.01
N GLU A 60 -17.36 -11.68 4.56
CA GLU A 60 -16.84 -13.02 4.28
C GLU A 60 -15.87 -12.99 3.08
N ALA A 61 -16.21 -12.28 2.01
CA ALA A 61 -15.32 -12.07 0.87
C ALA A 61 -14.07 -11.26 1.25
N ALA A 62 -14.19 -10.27 2.13
CA ALA A 62 -13.05 -9.51 2.64
C ALA A 62 -12.14 -10.38 3.51
N ALA A 63 -12.72 -11.23 4.36
CA ALA A 63 -11.97 -12.20 5.15
C ALA A 63 -11.25 -13.20 4.24
N GLU A 64 -11.89 -13.65 3.16
CA GLU A 64 -11.25 -14.53 2.19
C GLU A 64 -10.12 -13.83 1.43
N LEU A 65 -10.31 -12.58 1.02
CA LEU A 65 -9.24 -11.80 0.38
C LEU A 65 -8.05 -11.60 1.32
N VAL A 66 -8.27 -11.44 2.61
CA VAL A 66 -7.18 -11.35 3.61
C VAL A 66 -6.49 -12.69 3.78
N ARG A 67 -7.23 -13.81 3.80
CA ARG A 67 -6.67 -15.17 3.85
C ARG A 67 -5.87 -15.50 2.59
N LEU A 68 -6.46 -15.33 1.42
CA LEU A 68 -5.77 -15.50 0.14
C LEU A 68 -4.54 -14.59 0.04
N ARG A 69 -4.60 -13.34 0.51
CA ARG A 69 -3.40 -12.48 0.59
C ARG A 69 -2.37 -12.99 1.58
N ALA A 70 -2.77 -13.58 2.71
CA ALA A 70 -1.84 -14.17 3.67
C ALA A 70 -1.20 -15.44 3.09
N GLU A 71 -1.97 -16.31 2.43
CA GLU A 71 -1.48 -17.50 1.73
C GLU A 71 -0.56 -17.13 0.56
N HIS A 72 -0.91 -16.09 -0.20
CA HIS A 72 -0.04 -15.54 -1.24
C HIS A 72 1.20 -14.85 -0.67
N ALA A 73 1.11 -14.14 0.46
CA ALA A 73 2.28 -13.57 1.13
C ALA A 73 3.21 -14.67 1.67
N GLU A 74 2.66 -15.77 2.16
CA GLU A 74 3.40 -16.96 2.56
C GLU A 74 4.02 -17.68 1.35
N ALA A 75 3.32 -17.72 0.21
CA ALA A 75 3.84 -18.26 -1.05
C ALA A 75 4.92 -17.35 -1.68
N GLU A 76 4.74 -16.04 -1.66
CA GLU A 76 5.74 -15.04 -2.09
C GLU A 76 6.96 -15.07 -1.16
N SER A 77 6.77 -15.25 0.16
CA SER A 77 7.87 -15.42 1.11
C SER A 77 8.58 -16.77 0.92
N ARG A 78 7.89 -17.84 0.54
CA ARG A 78 8.53 -19.11 0.13
C ARG A 78 9.37 -18.97 -1.14
N VAL A 79 8.89 -18.22 -2.13
CA VAL A 79 9.63 -18.00 -3.38
C VAL A 79 10.80 -17.03 -3.18
N PHE A 80 10.70 -16.08 -2.24
CA PHE A 80 11.69 -15.02 -2.07
C PHE A 80 12.72 -15.27 -0.95
N ASN A 81 12.42 -16.10 0.06
CA ASN A 81 13.34 -16.37 1.18
C ASN A 81 13.96 -17.77 1.23
N GLU A 82 13.49 -18.75 0.46
CA GLU A 82 14.09 -20.10 0.49
C GLU A 82 15.22 -20.31 -0.51
N GLY A 83 15.54 -19.31 -1.36
CA GLY A 83 16.63 -19.46 -2.33
C GLY A 83 16.46 -20.77 -3.10
N LEU A 84 15.27 -21.01 -3.66
CA LEU A 84 14.92 -22.22 -4.40
C LEU A 84 15.73 -22.26 -5.68
N THR A 85 17.00 -22.59 -5.51
CA THR A 85 18.05 -22.64 -6.49
C THR A 85 18.15 -24.02 -7.10
N ASP A 86 17.33 -25.00 -6.70
CA ASP A 86 17.41 -26.36 -7.19
C ASP A 86 16.02 -26.94 -7.46
N LEU A 87 15.58 -26.93 -8.73
CA LEU A 87 14.43 -27.70 -9.17
C LEU A 87 14.88 -29.13 -9.50
N THR A 88 14.52 -30.09 -8.65
CA THR A 88 14.78 -31.50 -8.94
C THR A 88 13.69 -32.06 -9.85
N PHE A 89 14.01 -32.24 -11.13
CA PHE A 89 13.14 -32.89 -12.11
C PHE A 89 13.42 -34.39 -12.14
N VAL A 90 12.43 -35.22 -11.80
CA VAL A 90 12.54 -36.69 -11.90
C VAL A 90 11.88 -37.15 -13.19
N ASN A 91 12.61 -37.87 -14.03
CA ASN A 91 12.06 -38.47 -15.24
C ASN A 91 11.18 -39.68 -14.85
N PRO A 92 9.85 -39.64 -15.07
CA PRO A 92 8.93 -40.68 -14.61
C PRO A 92 9.11 -42.01 -15.34
N LYS A 93 9.83 -42.06 -16.46
CA LYS A 93 10.07 -43.28 -17.23
C LYS A 93 11.40 -43.97 -16.89
N THR A 94 12.38 -43.22 -16.38
CA THR A 94 13.73 -43.73 -16.13
C THR A 94 14.16 -43.65 -14.67
N GLY A 95 13.43 -42.91 -13.82
CA GLY A 95 13.77 -42.70 -12.41
C GLY A 95 14.95 -41.74 -12.18
N GLU A 96 15.51 -41.17 -13.25
CA GLU A 96 16.63 -40.25 -13.17
C GLU A 96 16.17 -38.89 -12.61
N ALA A 97 16.75 -38.48 -11.48
CA ALA A 97 16.58 -37.16 -10.92
C ALA A 97 17.65 -36.21 -11.48
N ARG A 98 17.23 -35.09 -12.06
CA ARG A 98 18.11 -34.00 -12.48
C ARG A 98 17.85 -32.79 -11.60
N VAL A 99 18.88 -32.32 -10.93
CA VAL A 99 18.85 -31.03 -10.24
C VAL A 99 19.10 -29.95 -11.29
N VAL A 100 18.14 -29.06 -11.47
CA VAL A 100 18.29 -27.87 -12.31
C VAL A 100 18.51 -26.70 -11.38
N GLU A 101 19.71 -26.11 -11.48
CA GLU A 101 20.04 -24.92 -10.72
C GLU A 101 19.18 -23.74 -11.23
N VAL A 102 18.21 -23.28 -10.44
CA VAL A 102 17.44 -22.06 -10.68
C VAL A 102 18.25 -20.89 -10.14
N GLN A 103 19.08 -20.29 -10.98
CA GLN A 103 19.79 -19.08 -10.57
C GLN A 103 18.78 -18.01 -10.16
N ALA A 104 18.87 -17.54 -8.91
CA ALA A 104 18.11 -16.41 -8.42
C ALA A 104 18.30 -15.24 -9.40
N ASN A 105 17.20 -14.62 -9.83
CA ASN A 105 17.27 -13.59 -10.87
C ASN A 105 18.08 -12.39 -10.33
N PRO A 106 19.28 -12.10 -10.85
CA PRO A 106 20.16 -11.09 -10.25
C PRO A 106 19.54 -9.69 -10.23
N ILE A 107 18.58 -9.43 -11.11
CA ILE A 107 17.81 -8.19 -11.14
C ILE A 107 17.02 -8.01 -9.83
N VAL A 108 16.41 -9.08 -9.34
CA VAL A 108 15.57 -9.04 -8.13
C VAL A 108 16.43 -8.76 -6.91
N GLU A 109 17.52 -9.52 -6.76
CA GLU A 109 18.44 -9.39 -5.62
C GLU A 109 19.10 -8.02 -5.56
N VAL A 110 19.64 -7.54 -6.68
CA VAL A 110 20.30 -6.24 -6.75
C VAL A 110 19.31 -5.09 -6.54
N THR A 111 18.07 -5.24 -7.01
CA THR A 111 17.03 -4.22 -6.77
C THR A 111 16.67 -4.13 -5.29
N ALA A 112 16.50 -5.26 -4.61
CA ALA A 112 16.25 -5.29 -3.18
C ALA A 112 17.41 -4.64 -2.41
N ARG A 113 18.66 -5.01 -2.72
CA ARG A 113 19.84 -4.42 -2.09
C ARG A 113 19.95 -2.91 -2.33
N ALA A 114 19.70 -2.45 -3.55
CA ALA A 114 19.69 -1.03 -3.86
C ALA A 114 18.62 -0.27 -3.05
N MET A 115 17.44 -0.87 -2.83
CA MET A 115 16.41 -0.28 -1.98
C MET A 115 16.85 -0.13 -0.53
N GLU A 116 17.57 -1.10 0.02
CA GLU A 116 18.17 -1.02 1.36
C GLU A 116 19.18 0.13 1.45
N VAL A 117 20.11 0.21 0.49
CA VAL A 117 21.18 1.23 0.48
C VAL A 117 20.63 2.64 0.29
N PHE A 118 19.65 2.82 -0.60
CA PHE A 118 19.12 4.16 -0.91
C PHE A 118 17.89 4.56 -0.07
N GLY A 119 17.31 3.63 0.69
CA GLY A 119 16.16 3.81 1.57
C GLY A 119 14.84 4.16 0.88
N ALA A 120 14.79 4.18 -0.46
CA ALA A 120 13.60 4.48 -1.23
C ALA A 120 13.65 3.80 -2.61
N ARG A 121 12.52 3.21 -3.00
CA ARG A 121 12.35 2.49 -4.27
C ARG A 121 12.70 3.36 -5.49
N GLU A 122 12.26 4.61 -5.50
CA GLU A 122 12.47 5.53 -6.63
C GLU A 122 13.94 5.87 -6.79
N LYS A 123 14.68 6.00 -5.68
CA LYS A 123 16.13 6.25 -5.71
C LYS A 123 16.89 5.04 -6.23
N ALA A 124 16.54 3.84 -5.76
CA ALA A 124 17.12 2.59 -6.24
C ALA A 124 16.90 2.41 -7.75
N LEU A 125 15.66 2.53 -8.21
CA LEU A 125 15.33 2.37 -9.64
C LEU A 125 16.02 3.43 -10.51
N ARG A 126 16.09 4.69 -10.06
CA ARG A 126 16.85 5.72 -10.77
C ARG A 126 18.32 5.35 -10.88
N TRP A 127 18.95 4.91 -9.78
CA TRP A 127 20.34 4.51 -9.79
C TRP A 127 20.60 3.32 -10.72
N LEU A 128 19.75 2.29 -10.68
CA LEU A 128 19.87 1.10 -11.53
C LEU A 128 19.79 1.41 -13.03
N ASN A 129 19.05 2.45 -13.41
CA ASN A 129 18.87 2.90 -14.80
C ASN A 129 19.81 4.05 -15.20
N SER A 130 20.65 4.55 -14.29
CA SER A 130 21.56 5.65 -14.57
C SER A 130 22.98 5.15 -14.83
N PRO A 131 23.72 5.74 -15.78
CA PRO A 131 25.14 5.47 -15.96
C PRO A 131 25.93 5.73 -14.67
N VAL A 132 26.80 4.79 -14.28
CA VAL A 132 27.65 4.92 -13.09
C VAL A 132 29.12 4.91 -13.51
N ARG A 133 29.85 5.97 -13.16
CA ARG A 133 31.27 6.14 -13.55
C ARG A 133 32.17 4.98 -13.11
N SER A 134 31.99 4.48 -11.89
CA SER A 134 32.77 3.35 -11.36
C SER A 134 32.45 2.01 -12.04
N LEU A 135 31.38 1.95 -12.83
CA LEU A 135 31.00 0.81 -13.68
C LEU A 135 31.38 1.02 -15.16
N GLY A 136 32.19 2.05 -15.46
CA GLY A 136 32.58 2.40 -16.83
C GLY A 136 31.44 3.07 -17.62
N ASP A 137 30.67 3.93 -16.95
CA ASP A 137 29.52 4.67 -17.52
C ASP A 137 28.40 3.76 -18.09
N GLN A 138 28.35 2.51 -17.64
CA GLN A 138 27.25 1.60 -17.90
C GLN A 138 26.18 1.71 -16.81
N THR A 139 24.94 1.36 -17.16
CA THR A 139 23.87 1.27 -16.16
C THR A 139 24.03 -0.03 -15.37
N PRO A 140 23.81 -0.02 -14.05
CA PRO A 140 23.85 -1.24 -13.25
C PRO A 140 22.96 -2.35 -13.83
N LEU A 141 21.75 -2.02 -14.30
CA LEU A 141 20.81 -2.97 -14.87
C LEU A 141 21.37 -3.71 -16.11
N SER A 142 22.15 -3.02 -16.96
CA SER A 142 22.76 -3.63 -18.14
C SER A 142 23.80 -4.70 -17.82
N LEU A 143 24.43 -4.60 -16.64
CA LEU A 143 25.51 -5.49 -16.20
C LEU A 143 24.99 -6.78 -15.52
N LEU A 144 23.70 -6.84 -15.16
CA LEU A 144 23.13 -7.96 -14.42
C LEU A 144 22.93 -9.24 -15.25
N ASN A 145 23.27 -9.20 -16.53
CA ASN A 145 23.25 -10.37 -17.43
C ASN A 145 24.48 -11.29 -17.27
N THR A 146 25.47 -10.88 -16.49
CA THR A 146 26.74 -11.62 -16.31
C THR A 146 27.09 -11.70 -14.82
N PRO A 147 27.59 -12.84 -14.31
CA PRO A 147 28.02 -12.96 -12.91
C PRO A 147 29.04 -11.89 -12.50
N GLU A 148 29.99 -11.57 -13.37
CA GLU A 148 31.00 -10.55 -13.12
C GLU A 148 30.40 -9.14 -13.05
N GLY A 149 29.39 -8.86 -13.89
CA GLY A 149 28.65 -7.61 -13.84
C GLY A 149 27.84 -7.46 -12.54
N VAL A 150 27.21 -8.55 -12.07
CA VAL A 150 26.49 -8.58 -10.79
C VAL A 150 27.45 -8.26 -9.63
N ALA A 151 28.60 -8.94 -9.56
CA ALA A 151 29.60 -8.70 -8.51
C ALA A 151 30.06 -7.23 -8.47
N ARG A 152 30.36 -6.64 -9.64
CA ARG A 152 30.77 -5.22 -9.72
C ARG A 152 29.68 -4.25 -9.25
N VAL A 153 28.42 -4.55 -9.55
CA VAL A 153 27.29 -3.73 -9.11
C VAL A 153 27.11 -3.83 -7.60
N GLN A 154 27.21 -5.03 -7.02
CA GLN A 154 27.15 -5.25 -5.58
C GLN A 154 28.29 -4.54 -4.84
N ASP A 155 29.54 -4.65 -5.32
CA ASP A 155 30.68 -3.93 -4.76
C ASP A 155 30.46 -2.41 -4.77
N THR A 156 29.85 -1.92 -5.85
CA THR A 156 29.55 -0.50 -5.99
C THR A 156 28.48 -0.06 -5.00
N LEU A 157 27.43 -0.85 -4.79
CA LEU A 157 26.42 -0.60 -3.75
C LEU A 157 27.05 -0.57 -2.34
N GLY A 158 27.96 -1.49 -2.03
CA GLY A 158 28.70 -1.48 -0.76
C GLY A 158 29.55 -0.22 -0.55
N ARG A 159 30.21 0.29 -1.60
CA ARG A 159 30.95 1.56 -1.51
C ARG A 159 30.03 2.75 -1.27
N VAL A 160 28.86 2.79 -1.92
CA VAL A 160 27.86 3.84 -1.74
C VAL A 160 27.34 3.87 -0.31
N GLU A 161 27.05 2.70 0.26
CA GLU A 161 26.60 2.54 1.66
C GLU A 161 27.63 3.08 2.67
N HIS A 162 28.92 2.87 2.39
CA HIS A 162 30.01 3.35 3.24
C HIS A 162 30.48 4.78 2.91
N GLY A 163 29.85 5.45 1.93
CA GLY A 163 30.16 6.83 1.55
C GLY A 163 31.52 7.02 0.86
N VAL A 164 32.10 5.96 0.28
CA VAL A 164 33.42 6.01 -0.38
C VAL A 164 33.24 6.18 -1.89
N TRP A 165 33.74 7.28 -2.46
CA TRP A 165 33.61 7.65 -3.88
C TRP A 165 34.94 7.99 -4.53
#